data_AF-A0AAU6XY77-F1
#
_entry.id   AF-A0AAU6XY77-F1
#
_cell.length_a   1.000
_cell.length_b   1.000
_cell.length_c   1.000
_cell.angle_alpha   90.00
_cell.angle_beta   90.00
_cell.angle_gamma   90.00
#
_symmetry.space_group_name_H-M   'P 1'
#
loop_
_entity.id
_entity.type
_entity.pdbx_description
1 polymer ?
#
loop_
_entity_poly.entity_id
_entity_poly.type
_entity_poly.pdbx_seq_one_letter_code
_entity_poly.pdbx_strand_id
1 'polypeptide(L)'
;MKSLSVFSLLMLTALCCRGRIILPALVNSNMVLQQKATVKLWGKSTRKGSVQVITSWTNRQYKTIISKDSTWHINIATPPAGGPYNISLNDGVKLTLDNVLIGEVWFCSGQSNMEMPVRGWKNQPVKNSAELLLNAHNPNMRLFT
;
A
#
# COMPACT_ATOMS: atom_id res chain seq x y z
N MET A 1 23.31 31.47 -43.46
CA MET A 1 22.63 31.88 -42.21
C MET A 1 21.20 31.32 -42.14
N LYS A 2 21.00 30.00 -42.02
CA LYS A 2 19.64 29.41 -41.84
C LYS A 2 19.59 28.11 -41.02
N SER A 3 20.68 27.64 -40.39
CA SER A 3 20.70 26.35 -39.70
C SER A 3 20.72 26.41 -38.16
N LEU A 4 20.85 27.59 -37.54
CA LEU A 4 20.98 27.67 -36.07
C LEU A 4 19.65 27.73 -35.30
N SER A 5 18.50 27.89 -35.97
CA SER A 5 17.22 28.10 -35.28
C SER A 5 16.51 26.79 -34.89
N VAL A 6 16.88 25.65 -35.48
CA VAL A 6 16.19 24.36 -35.23
C VAL A 6 16.70 23.66 -33.97
N PHE A 7 17.91 23.97 -33.49
CA PHE A 7 18.50 23.29 -32.34
C PHE A 7 17.92 23.74 -30.99
N SER A 8 17.26 24.89 -30.94
CA SER A 8 16.66 25.44 -29.71
C SER A 8 15.30 24.82 -29.37
N LEU A 9 14.59 24.24 -30.36
CA LEU A 9 13.26 23.69 -30.15
C LEU A 9 13.26 22.24 -29.61
N LEU A 10 14.41 21.56 -29.64
CA LEU A 10 14.53 20.16 -29.20
C LEU A 10 14.94 19.99 -27.72
N MET A 11 15.28 21.07 -27.02
CA MET A 11 15.68 21.07 -25.60
C MET A 11 14.52 21.36 -24.62
N LEU A 12 13.29 21.48 -25.12
CA LEU A 12 12.10 21.76 -24.30
C LEU A 12 11.19 20.55 -24.04
N THR A 13 11.64 19.33 -24.36
CA THR A 13 11.04 18.13 -23.75
C THR A 13 11.57 18.03 -22.33
N ALA A 14 11.08 18.92 -21.45
CA ALA A 14 11.29 18.84 -20.03
C ALA A 14 11.00 17.39 -19.60
N LEU A 15 12.04 16.72 -19.09
CA LEU A 15 11.93 15.46 -18.39
C LEU A 15 10.93 15.66 -17.25
N CYS A 16 9.66 15.43 -17.53
CA CYS A 16 8.65 15.30 -16.50
C CYS A 16 8.97 13.98 -15.82
N CYS A 17 9.89 14.03 -14.86
CA CYS A 17 10.13 12.93 -13.95
C CYS A 17 8.79 12.70 -13.24
N ARG A 18 8.03 11.73 -13.75
CA ARG A 18 6.80 11.26 -13.13
C ARG A 18 7.24 10.71 -11.78
N GLY A 19 6.82 11.38 -10.72
CA GLY A 19 7.05 10.89 -9.37
C GLY A 19 6.44 9.53 -9.22
N ARG A 20 7.12 8.68 -8.49
CA ARG A 20 6.57 7.40 -8.12
C ARG A 20 6.79 7.22 -6.64
N ILE A 21 5.68 7.21 -5.91
CA ILE A 21 5.64 6.70 -4.55
C ILE A 21 5.91 5.20 -4.61
N ILE A 22 6.87 4.74 -3.80
CA ILE A 22 7.23 3.33 -3.65
C ILE A 22 6.93 2.96 -2.21
N LEU A 23 5.99 2.02 -2.03
CA LEU A 23 5.55 1.56 -0.71
C LEU A 23 6.22 0.23 -0.35
N PRO A 24 6.44 -0.04 0.95
CA PRO A 24 6.79 -1.39 1.42
C PRO A 24 5.63 -2.36 1.18
N ALA A 25 5.91 -3.66 1.12
CA ALA A 25 4.89 -4.69 0.88
C ALA A 25 3.73 -4.66 1.91
N LEU A 26 4.01 -4.25 3.14
CA LEU A 26 3.03 -4.10 4.23
C LEU A 26 2.00 -2.98 4.01
N VAL A 27 2.34 -1.95 3.21
CA VAL A 27 1.46 -0.81 2.96
C VAL A 27 0.94 -0.91 1.55
N ASN A 28 -0.24 -1.53 1.39
CA ASN A 28 -0.82 -1.82 0.08
C ASN A 28 -2.35 -1.83 0.15
N SER A 29 -3.00 -1.91 -1.01
CA SER A 29 -4.43 -2.23 -1.09
C SER A 29 -4.71 -3.57 -0.38
N ASN A 30 -5.92 -3.71 0.16
CA ASN A 30 -6.37 -4.86 0.97
C ASN A 30 -5.72 -5.00 2.35
N MET A 31 -4.95 -4.02 2.83
CA MET A 31 -4.39 -4.05 4.19
C MET A 31 -5.44 -3.80 5.28
N VAL A 32 -5.05 -4.09 6.53
CA VAL A 32 -5.83 -3.79 7.75
C VAL A 32 -4.99 -2.89 8.65
N LEU A 33 -5.59 -1.84 9.20
CA LEU A 33 -4.98 -0.92 10.17
C LEU A 33 -5.62 -1.08 11.54
N GLN A 34 -4.82 -0.90 12.60
CA GLN A 34 -5.30 -0.89 13.99
C GLN A 34 -6.31 0.25 14.19
N GLN A 35 -7.45 -0.02 14.82
CA GLN A 35 -8.48 0.97 15.15
C GLN A 35 -8.08 1.86 16.33
N LYS A 36 -8.65 3.07 16.38
CA LYS A 36 -8.46 4.05 17.48
C LYS A 36 -6.99 4.27 17.84
N ALA A 37 -6.12 4.27 16.83
CA ALA A 37 -4.68 4.33 16.99
C ALA A 37 -4.07 5.43 16.13
N THR A 38 -2.81 5.74 16.42
CA THR A 38 -1.96 6.49 15.50
C THR A 38 -1.09 5.51 14.75
N VAL A 39 -1.33 5.35 13.45
CA VAL A 39 -0.58 4.42 12.59
C VAL A 39 0.38 5.19 11.70
N LYS A 40 1.55 4.57 11.46
CA LYS A 40 2.57 5.13 10.57
C LYS A 40 2.33 4.62 9.15
N LEU A 41 2.30 5.51 8.17
CA LEU A 41 2.50 5.18 6.77
C LEU A 41 3.89 5.65 6.35
N TRP A 42 4.58 4.88 5.52
CA TRP A 42 5.93 5.18 5.09
C TRP A 42 6.23 4.63 3.71
N GLY A 43 7.26 5.17 3.07
CA GLY A 43 7.72 4.73 1.77
C GLY A 43 8.90 5.56 1.28
N LYS A 44 9.14 5.46 -0.03
CA LYS A 44 10.07 6.31 -0.77
C LYS A 44 9.33 7.09 -1.85
N SER A 45 9.94 8.14 -2.36
CA SER A 45 9.50 8.83 -3.57
C SER A 45 10.70 9.19 -4.43
N THR A 46 10.57 9.08 -5.75
CA THR A 46 11.59 9.52 -6.70
C THR A 46 11.64 11.03 -6.88
N ARG A 47 10.73 11.79 -6.26
CA ARG A 47 10.68 13.26 -6.30
C ARG A 47 11.21 13.88 -5.02
N LYS A 48 11.63 15.13 -5.15
CA LYS A 48 11.86 16.03 -4.00
C LYS A 48 10.56 16.77 -3.69
N GLY A 49 10.43 17.26 -2.46
CA GLY A 49 9.28 18.05 -2.03
C GLY A 49 8.47 17.33 -0.95
N SER A 50 7.20 17.07 -1.20
CA SER A 50 6.28 16.53 -0.19
C SER A 50 5.34 15.48 -0.74
N VAL A 51 4.95 14.53 0.12
CA VAL A 51 3.84 13.61 -0.12
C VAL A 51 2.61 14.13 0.61
N GLN A 52 1.50 14.21 -0.11
CA GLN A 52 0.18 14.45 0.45
C GLN A 52 -0.55 13.12 0.63
N VAL A 53 -1.22 12.95 1.76
CA VAL A 53 -2.02 11.76 2.09
C VAL A 53 -3.43 12.19 2.48
N ILE A 54 -4.44 11.56 1.90
CA ILE A 54 -5.86 11.83 2.20
C ILE A 54 -6.53 10.51 2.56
N THR A 55 -7.20 10.49 3.70
CA THR A 55 -7.89 9.31 4.22
C THR A 55 -9.41 9.46 4.08
N SER A 56 -10.08 8.53 3.41
CA SER A 56 -11.52 8.62 3.12
C SER A 56 -12.44 8.59 4.35
N TRP A 57 -12.01 8.01 5.48
CA TRP A 57 -12.84 7.95 6.70
C TRP A 57 -13.08 9.31 7.36
N THR A 58 -12.22 10.30 7.12
CA THR A 58 -12.36 11.67 7.65
C THR A 58 -12.24 12.74 6.57
N ASN A 59 -11.87 12.37 5.35
CA ASN A 59 -11.38 13.28 4.30
C ASN A 59 -10.26 14.21 4.77
N ARG A 60 -9.57 13.86 5.87
CA ARG A 60 -8.46 14.65 6.40
C ARG A 60 -7.27 14.55 5.48
N GLN A 61 -6.67 15.70 5.22
CA GLN A 61 -5.46 15.83 4.45
C GLN A 61 -4.25 15.95 5.38
N TYR A 62 -3.23 15.18 5.08
CA TYR A 62 -1.95 15.16 5.76
C TYR A 62 -0.85 15.47 4.73
N LYS A 63 0.25 16.06 5.18
CA LYS A 63 1.40 16.40 4.31
C LYS A 63 2.70 16.13 5.06
N THR A 64 3.63 15.46 4.41
CA THR A 64 4.98 15.20 4.95
C THR A 64 6.04 15.54 3.91
N ILE A 65 7.23 15.93 4.36
CA ILE A 65 8.36 16.28 3.49
C ILE A 65 9.13 15.00 3.15
N ILE A 66 9.57 14.90 1.90
CA ILE A 66 10.46 13.82 1.46
C ILE A 66 11.87 14.16 1.92
N SER A 67 12.46 13.27 2.70
CA SER A 67 13.81 13.38 3.23
C SER A 67 14.87 13.36 2.13
N LYS A 68 16.10 13.80 2.47
CA LYS A 68 17.24 13.81 1.53
C LYS A 68 17.59 12.43 0.98
N ASP A 69 17.32 11.37 1.74
CA ASP A 69 17.50 9.96 1.36
C ASP A 69 16.31 9.39 0.57
N SER A 70 15.39 10.24 0.10
CA SER A 70 14.17 9.90 -0.64
C SER A 70 13.11 9.16 0.18
N THR A 71 13.26 9.04 1.50
CA THR A 71 12.25 8.43 2.37
C THR A 71 11.20 9.43 2.82
N TRP A 72 10.03 8.94 3.19
CA TRP A 72 9.00 9.74 3.85
C TRP A 72 8.21 8.87 4.82
N HIS A 73 7.64 9.49 5.83
CA HIS A 73 6.69 8.85 6.72
C HIS A 73 5.71 9.88 7.28
N ILE A 74 4.55 9.40 7.72
CA ILE A 74 3.49 10.23 8.28
C ILE A 74 2.65 9.41 9.26
N ASN A 75 2.25 10.05 10.34
CA ASN A 75 1.37 9.45 11.33
C ASN A 75 -0.07 9.90 11.05
N ILE A 76 -1.00 8.95 10.95
CA ILE A 76 -2.43 9.20 10.72
C ILE A 76 -3.26 8.57 11.84
N ALA A 77 -4.37 9.20 12.18
CA ALA A 77 -5.29 8.71 13.20
C ALA A 77 -6.36 7.82 12.54
N THR A 78 -6.61 6.66 13.12
CA THR A 78 -7.66 5.73 12.67
C THR A 78 -8.93 5.86 13.52
N PRO A 79 -10.12 5.75 12.90
CA PRO A 79 -11.41 5.71 13.59
C PRO A 79 -11.62 4.36 14.32
N PRO A 80 -12.77 4.16 14.98
CA PRO A 80 -13.26 2.82 15.32
C PRO A 80 -13.32 1.89 14.10
N ALA A 81 -13.44 0.59 14.35
CA ALA A 81 -13.45 -0.43 13.31
C ALA A 81 -14.51 -0.17 12.22
N GLY A 82 -14.14 -0.47 10.96
CA GLY A 82 -15.00 -0.24 9.80
C GLY A 82 -14.24 -0.32 8.47
N GLY A 83 -14.93 0.11 7.41
CA GLY A 83 -14.43 0.09 6.03
C GLY A 83 -15.37 -0.69 5.10
N PRO A 84 -14.95 -0.99 3.86
CA PRO A 84 -13.65 -0.66 3.28
C PRO A 84 -13.45 0.84 3.05
N TYR A 85 -12.22 1.31 3.29
CA TYR A 85 -11.79 2.67 3.04
C TYR A 85 -10.69 2.74 1.97
N ASN A 86 -10.43 3.96 1.52
CA ASN A 86 -9.36 4.29 0.59
C ASN A 86 -8.39 5.29 1.23
N ILE A 87 -7.11 5.18 0.86
CA ILE A 87 -6.05 6.16 1.18
C ILE A 87 -5.46 6.65 -0.13
N SER A 88 -5.53 7.94 -0.39
CA SER A 88 -4.89 8.56 -1.56
C SER A 88 -3.55 9.16 -1.15
N LEU A 89 -2.49 8.81 -1.87
CA LEU A 89 -1.17 9.42 -1.77
C LEU A 89 -0.84 10.19 -3.05
N ASN A 90 -0.16 11.33 -2.93
CA ASN A 90 0.20 12.16 -4.07
C ASN A 90 1.52 12.90 -3.84
N ASP A 91 2.50 12.68 -4.71
CA ASP A 91 3.80 13.41 -4.75
C ASP A 91 3.98 14.23 -6.03
N GLY A 92 2.90 14.41 -6.79
CA GLY A 92 2.87 14.82 -8.20
C GLY A 92 2.22 13.76 -9.09
N VAL A 93 2.24 12.49 -8.66
CA VAL A 93 1.47 11.39 -9.25
C VAL A 93 0.60 10.75 -8.16
N LYS A 94 -0.68 10.56 -8.47
CA LYS A 94 -1.64 9.96 -7.54
C LYS A 94 -1.47 8.44 -7.48
N LEU A 95 -1.44 7.90 -6.27
CA LEU A 95 -1.52 6.48 -5.94
C LEU A 95 -2.65 6.28 -4.94
N THR A 96 -3.53 5.32 -5.17
CA THR A 96 -4.64 5.02 -4.25
C THR A 96 -4.45 3.61 -3.69
N LEU A 97 -4.60 3.48 -2.37
CA LEU A 97 -4.73 2.20 -1.69
C LEU A 97 -6.22 1.96 -1.45
N ASP A 98 -6.72 0.86 -1.98
CA ASP A 98 -8.13 0.50 -1.92
C ASP A 98 -8.36 -0.64 -0.93
N ASN A 99 -9.61 -0.79 -0.48
CA ASN A 99 -10.02 -1.88 0.40
C ASN A 99 -9.24 -1.95 1.73
N VAL A 100 -8.95 -0.79 2.32
CA VAL A 100 -8.30 -0.68 3.63
C VAL A 100 -9.35 -0.88 4.73
N LEU A 101 -9.20 -1.92 5.54
CA LEU A 101 -10.04 -2.12 6.73
C LEU A 101 -9.39 -1.51 7.97
N ILE A 102 -10.22 -1.14 8.93
CA ILE A 102 -9.79 -0.66 10.24
C ILE A 102 -10.42 -1.57 11.28
N GLY A 103 -9.61 -2.09 12.21
CA GLY A 103 -10.04 -3.09 13.19
C GLY A 103 -8.93 -3.43 14.17
N GLU A 104 -9.06 -4.53 14.89
CA GLU A 104 -7.96 -5.03 15.74
C GLU A 104 -6.92 -5.78 14.91
N VAL A 105 -5.63 -5.49 15.15
CA VAL A 105 -4.51 -6.17 14.52
C VAL A 105 -3.66 -6.82 15.61
N TRP A 106 -3.80 -8.15 15.73
CA TRP A 106 -3.05 -8.95 16.70
C TRP A 106 -1.87 -9.64 16.02
N PHE A 107 -0.69 -9.50 16.61
CA PHE A 107 0.46 -10.33 16.26
C PHE A 107 0.51 -11.52 17.23
N CYS A 108 0.05 -12.67 16.77
CA CYS A 108 0.07 -13.89 17.56
C CYS A 108 1.47 -14.54 17.45
N SER A 109 2.36 -14.24 18.40
CA SER A 109 3.64 -14.94 18.53
C SER A 109 3.53 -16.08 19.55
N GLY A 110 3.95 -17.28 19.15
CA GLY A 110 3.96 -18.47 20.00
C GLY A 110 4.51 -19.67 19.24
N GLN A 111 5.20 -20.57 19.96
CA GLN A 111 5.65 -21.84 19.40
C GLN A 111 4.59 -22.91 19.60
N SER A 112 3.88 -23.22 18.52
CA SER A 112 3.37 -24.56 18.24
C SER A 112 3.25 -24.67 16.73
N ASN A 113 4.37 -25.00 16.09
CA ASN A 113 4.50 -25.10 14.65
C ASN A 113 3.81 -26.40 14.17
N MET A 114 2.49 -26.37 14.02
CA MET A 114 1.76 -27.37 13.23
C MET A 114 1.34 -26.71 11.91
N GLU A 115 2.31 -26.54 11.01
CA GLU A 115 2.01 -26.14 9.64
C GLU A 115 1.51 -27.35 8.86
N MET A 116 0.22 -27.35 8.53
CA MET A 116 -0.38 -28.26 7.56
C MET A 116 -1.03 -27.42 6.46
N PRO A 117 -0.48 -27.38 5.23
CA PRO A 117 -1.11 -26.69 4.12
C PRO A 117 -2.52 -27.25 3.88
N VAL A 118 -3.47 -26.42 3.45
CA VAL A 118 -4.85 -26.86 3.14
C VAL A 118 -4.86 -28.01 2.13
N ARG A 119 -3.94 -28.02 1.16
CA ARG A 119 -3.76 -29.11 0.18
C ARG A 119 -3.12 -30.40 0.77
N GLY A 120 -2.55 -30.33 1.97
CA GLY A 120 -1.72 -31.37 2.59
C GLY A 120 -0.31 -31.48 2.00
N TRP A 121 0.50 -32.35 2.61
CA TRP A 121 1.85 -32.66 2.15
C TRP A 121 1.84 -33.77 1.10
N LYS A 122 2.98 -33.99 0.42
CA LYS A 122 3.13 -35.10 -0.52
C LYS A 122 2.86 -36.42 0.21
N ASN A 123 1.99 -37.26 -0.35
CA ASN A 123 1.54 -38.53 0.24
C ASN A 123 0.80 -38.39 1.60
N GLN A 124 0.43 -37.16 2.02
CA GLN A 124 -0.40 -36.89 3.20
C GLN A 124 -1.45 -35.81 2.87
N PRO A 125 -2.35 -36.09 1.91
CA PRO A 125 -3.35 -35.10 1.49
C PRO A 125 -4.39 -34.87 2.58
N VAL A 126 -4.86 -33.63 2.70
CA VAL A 126 -6.07 -33.34 3.47
C VAL A 126 -7.29 -33.75 2.65
N LYS A 127 -8.18 -34.55 3.25
CA LYS A 127 -9.41 -35.02 2.61
C LYS A 127 -10.25 -33.84 2.11
N ASN A 128 -10.76 -33.94 0.87
CA ASN A 128 -11.59 -32.94 0.20
C ASN A 128 -10.93 -31.56 -0.02
N SER A 129 -9.61 -31.44 0.13
CA SER A 129 -8.90 -30.16 0.00
C SER A 129 -9.12 -29.45 -1.33
N ALA A 130 -9.15 -30.18 -2.45
CA ALA A 130 -9.38 -29.60 -3.77
C ALA A 130 -10.78 -28.97 -3.90
N GLU A 131 -11.82 -29.66 -3.45
CA GLU A 131 -13.19 -29.15 -3.44
C GLU A 131 -13.35 -27.94 -2.52
N LEU A 132 -12.75 -28.00 -1.33
CA LEU A 132 -12.76 -26.87 -0.39
C LEU A 132 -12.09 -25.64 -0.98
N LEU A 133 -10.92 -25.80 -1.62
CA LEU A 133 -10.21 -24.70 -2.28
C LEU A 133 -11.01 -24.11 -3.44
N LEU A 134 -11.70 -24.96 -4.22
CA LEU A 134 -12.57 -24.50 -5.31
C LEU A 134 -13.78 -23.70 -4.80
N ASN A 135 -14.30 -24.03 -3.62
CA ASN A 135 -15.48 -23.38 -3.05
C ASN A 135 -15.15 -22.26 -2.06
N ALA A 136 -13.87 -22.04 -1.73
CA ALA A 136 -13.41 -21.08 -0.71
C ALA A 136 -13.46 -19.62 -1.20
N HIS A 137 -14.66 -19.11 -1.46
CA HIS A 137 -14.90 -17.71 -1.85
C HIS A 137 -15.47 -16.91 -0.67
N ASN A 138 -14.63 -16.60 0.31
CA ASN A 138 -15.01 -15.68 1.39
C ASN A 138 -14.30 -14.34 1.23
N PRO A 139 -14.98 -13.27 0.75
CA PRO A 139 -14.35 -11.97 0.54
C PRO A 139 -13.90 -11.28 1.84
N ASN A 140 -14.33 -11.78 3.00
CA ASN A 140 -13.93 -11.27 4.31
C ASN A 140 -12.63 -11.91 4.82
N MET A 141 -12.15 -13.00 4.22
CA MET A 141 -10.85 -13.62 4.56
C MET A 141 -9.78 -13.15 3.59
N ARG A 142 -8.64 -12.69 4.12
CA ARG A 142 -7.50 -12.19 3.32
C ARG A 142 -6.27 -13.00 3.67
N LEU A 143 -5.70 -13.66 2.66
CA LEU A 143 -4.40 -14.32 2.78
C LEU A 143 -3.34 -13.37 2.25
N PHE A 144 -2.30 -13.13 3.05
CA PHE A 144 -1.11 -12.39 2.64
C PHE A 144 -0.01 -13.42 2.38
N THR A 145 0.57 -13.39 1.19
CA THR A 145 1.63 -14.31 0.74
C THR A 145 2.81 -13.53 0.19
#